data_AF-A0A7C1I2D9-F1
#
_entry.id   AF-A0A7C1I2D9-F1
#
_cell.length_a   1.000
_cell.length_b   1.000
_cell.length_c   1.000
_cell.angle_alpha   90.00
_cell.angle_beta   90.00
_cell.angle_gamma   90.00
#
_symmetry.space_group_name_H-M   'P 1'
#
loop_
_entity.id
_entity.type
_entity.pdbx_description
1 polymer ?
#
loop_
_entity_poly.entity_id
_entity_poly.type
_entity_poly.pdbx_seq_one_letter_code
_entity_poly.pdbx_strand_id
1 'polypeptide(L)'
;MRYKRPDQKNAESICAAAERDMKYTLSLPVTEASAATIVRNIYECFRMLGEAMLIKKGFETEDHVAPLKELTQLKVKTTRPLRTIENLRNLRHNINYNGYAPTIAETNDILNLARCCFEPLAKKVWKNIKSESGD
;
A
#
# COMPACT_ATOMS: atom_id res chain seq x y z
N MET A 1 -10.20 -4.33 -14.76
CA MET A 1 -10.86 -4.88 -13.55
C MET A 1 -11.87 -5.92 -13.99
N ARG A 2 -11.87 -7.09 -13.35
CA ARG A 2 -12.79 -8.22 -13.65
C ARG A 2 -13.60 -8.57 -12.42
N TYR A 3 -14.82 -9.05 -12.63
CA TYR A 3 -15.66 -9.56 -11.54
C TYR A 3 -15.27 -10.99 -11.17
N LYS A 4 -15.20 -11.25 -9.87
CA LYS A 4 -14.97 -12.55 -9.24
C LYS A 4 -15.89 -12.70 -8.03
N ARG A 5 -15.92 -13.90 -7.44
CA ARG A 5 -16.58 -14.11 -6.15
C ARG A 5 -15.82 -13.34 -5.06
N PRO A 6 -16.51 -12.59 -4.18
CA PRO A 6 -15.92 -12.04 -2.96
C PRO A 6 -15.15 -13.09 -2.17
N ASP A 7 -13.90 -12.78 -1.80
CA ASP A 7 -13.05 -13.68 -1.02
C ASP A 7 -12.46 -12.97 0.20
N GLN A 8 -13.20 -13.04 1.31
CA GLN A 8 -12.79 -12.40 2.55
C GLN A 8 -11.51 -13.02 3.12
N LYS A 9 -11.35 -14.34 3.09
CA LYS A 9 -10.16 -14.99 3.66
C LYS A 9 -8.90 -14.57 2.91
N ASN A 10 -8.97 -14.47 1.59
CA ASN A 10 -7.86 -13.97 0.79
C ASN A 10 -7.56 -12.49 1.09
N ALA A 11 -8.59 -11.64 1.18
CA ALA A 11 -8.42 -10.24 1.56
C ALA A 11 -7.72 -10.07 2.92
N GLU A 12 -8.13 -10.86 3.93
CA GLU A 12 -7.49 -10.87 5.26
C GLU A 12 -6.03 -11.32 5.18
N SER A 13 -5.73 -12.36 4.40
CA SER A 13 -4.36 -12.86 4.18
C SER A 13 -3.46 -11.79 3.56
N ILE A 14 -3.96 -11.05 2.57
CA ILE A 14 -3.23 -9.96 1.91
C ILE A 14 -2.97 -8.81 2.87
N CYS A 15 -3.95 -8.41 3.70
CA CYS A 15 -3.74 -7.39 4.73
C CYS A 15 -2.66 -7.81 5.74
N ALA A 16 -2.71 -9.05 6.21
CA ALA A 16 -1.70 -9.57 7.14
C ALA A 16 -0.31 -9.61 6.50
N ALA A 17 -0.20 -9.93 5.21
CA ALA A 17 1.05 -9.87 4.48
C ALA A 17 1.58 -8.43 4.37
N ALA A 18 0.74 -7.48 3.97
CA ALA A 18 1.12 -6.07 3.86
C ALA A 18 1.64 -5.49 5.19
N GLU A 19 1.03 -5.87 6.32
CA GLU A 19 1.49 -5.42 7.64
C GLU A 19 2.84 -6.02 8.03
N ARG A 20 3.06 -7.32 7.77
CA ARG A 20 4.36 -7.97 8.03
C ARG A 20 5.46 -7.36 7.17
N ASP A 21 5.19 -7.15 5.89
CA ASP A 21 6.16 -6.63 4.93
C ASP A 21 6.48 -5.16 5.22
N MET A 22 5.48 -4.36 5.59
CA MET A 22 5.72 -2.98 6.04
C MET A 22 6.58 -2.96 7.30
N LYS A 23 6.26 -3.79 8.30
CA LYS A 23 7.04 -3.87 9.55
C LYS A 23 8.50 -4.23 9.27
N TYR A 24 8.74 -5.22 8.43
CA TYR A 24 10.09 -5.60 8.00
C TYR A 24 10.78 -4.44 7.26
N THR A 25 10.09 -3.82 6.31
CA THR A 25 10.64 -2.72 5.51
C THR A 25 11.05 -1.52 6.37
N LEU A 26 10.24 -1.16 7.37
CA LEU A 26 10.55 -0.08 8.33
C LEU A 26 11.75 -0.40 9.25
N SER A 27 12.16 -1.67 9.33
CA SER A 27 13.32 -2.12 10.13
C SER A 27 14.63 -2.13 9.33
N LEU A 28 14.58 -2.00 8.01
CA LEU A 28 15.76 -2.03 7.16
C LEU A 28 16.65 -0.80 7.38
N PRO A 29 17.98 -0.95 7.38
CA PRO A 29 18.89 0.19 7.39
C PRO A 29 18.74 0.99 6.10
N VAL A 30 18.76 2.33 6.21
CA VAL A 30 18.69 3.22 5.05
C VAL A 30 20.10 3.41 4.47
N THR A 31 20.36 2.78 3.34
CA THR A 31 21.59 2.90 2.56
C THR A 31 21.24 3.06 1.08
N GLU A 32 22.20 3.47 0.26
CA GLU A 32 21.99 3.55 -1.20
C GLU A 32 21.58 2.18 -1.79
N ALA A 33 22.16 1.09 -1.28
CA ALA A 33 21.85 -0.27 -1.72
C ALA A 33 20.43 -0.74 -1.32
N SER A 34 19.89 -0.26 -0.19
CA SER A 34 18.56 -0.65 0.28
C SER A 34 17.46 0.31 -0.16
N ALA A 35 17.78 1.54 -0.58
CA ALA A 35 16.85 2.62 -0.91
C ALA A 35 15.75 2.17 -1.89
N ALA A 36 16.15 1.61 -3.04
CA ALA A 36 15.20 1.13 -4.05
C ALA A 36 14.26 0.05 -3.49
N THR A 37 14.76 -0.87 -2.65
CA THR A 37 13.95 -1.94 -2.04
C THR A 37 12.96 -1.38 -1.02
N ILE A 38 13.39 -0.44 -0.17
CA ILE A 38 12.54 0.21 0.83
C ILE A 38 11.36 0.91 0.13
N VAL A 39 11.66 1.73 -0.88
CA VAL A 39 10.62 2.49 -1.60
C VAL A 39 9.63 1.56 -2.30
N ARG A 40 10.13 0.53 -2.99
CA ARG A 40 9.27 -0.45 -3.68
C ARG A 40 8.37 -1.18 -2.70
N ASN A 41 8.89 -1.66 -1.58
CA ASN A 41 8.09 -2.41 -0.62
C ASN A 41 7.04 -1.53 0.06
N ILE A 42 7.36 -0.28 0.40
CA ILE A 42 6.38 0.65 0.97
C ILE A 42 5.21 0.86 0.00
N TYR A 43 5.53 1.08 -1.27
CA TYR A 43 4.52 1.19 -2.32
C TYR A 43 3.65 -0.07 -2.43
N GLU A 44 4.26 -1.25 -2.50
CA GLU A 44 3.52 -2.52 -2.64
C GLU A 44 2.63 -2.79 -1.43
N CYS A 45 3.07 -2.47 -0.21
CA CYS A 45 2.24 -2.62 0.99
C CYS A 45 0.97 -1.75 0.94
N PHE A 46 1.07 -0.50 0.47
CA PHE A 46 -0.13 0.32 0.25
C PHE A 46 -1.02 -0.27 -0.85
N ARG A 47 -0.45 -0.70 -1.98
CA ARG A 47 -1.21 -1.33 -3.06
C ARG A 47 -1.96 -2.58 -2.56
N MET A 48 -1.31 -3.42 -1.77
CA MET A 48 -1.89 -4.64 -1.19
C MET A 48 -3.10 -4.34 -0.29
N LEU A 49 -3.06 -3.28 0.52
CA LEU A 49 -4.22 -2.87 1.32
C LEU A 49 -5.43 -2.50 0.43
N GLY A 50 -5.18 -1.78 -0.66
CA GLY A 50 -6.22 -1.48 -1.65
C GLY A 50 -6.73 -2.73 -2.39
N GLU A 51 -5.83 -3.64 -2.75
CA GLU A 51 -6.15 -4.90 -3.42
C GLU A 51 -7.07 -5.76 -2.54
N ALA A 52 -6.76 -5.86 -1.25
CA ALA A 52 -7.57 -6.60 -0.29
C ALA A 52 -9.02 -6.08 -0.23
N MET A 53 -9.22 -4.76 -0.28
CA MET A 53 -10.56 -4.17 -0.34
C MET A 53 -11.31 -4.57 -1.61
N LEU A 54 -10.64 -4.60 -2.76
CA LEU A 54 -11.24 -4.98 -4.03
C LEU A 54 -11.58 -6.47 -4.08
N ILE A 55 -10.70 -7.33 -3.57
CA ILE A 55 -10.94 -8.77 -3.46
C ILE A 55 -12.14 -9.08 -2.56
N LYS A 56 -12.28 -8.37 -1.43
CA LYS A 56 -13.45 -8.48 -0.55
C LYS A 56 -14.75 -8.07 -1.26
N LYS A 57 -14.68 -7.15 -2.22
CA LYS A 57 -15.83 -6.75 -3.06
C LYS A 57 -16.06 -7.67 -4.27
N GLY A 58 -15.21 -8.68 -4.50
CA GLY A 58 -15.32 -9.55 -5.67
C GLY A 58 -14.75 -8.92 -6.94
N PHE A 59 -13.74 -8.07 -6.82
CA PHE A 59 -13.01 -7.52 -7.96
C PHE A 59 -11.58 -8.03 -8.00
N GLU A 60 -11.10 -8.31 -9.21
CA GLU A 60 -9.70 -8.57 -9.52
C GLU A 60 -9.15 -7.44 -10.39
N THR A 61 -7.96 -6.95 -10.04
CA THR A 61 -7.31 -5.87 -10.78
C THR A 61 -6.08 -6.38 -11.54
N GLU A 62 -5.93 -5.88 -12.76
CA GLU A 62 -4.74 -6.12 -13.59
C GLU A 62 -3.76 -4.94 -13.52
N ASP A 63 -4.21 -3.81 -12.96
CA ASP A 63 -3.45 -2.57 -12.86
C ASP A 63 -3.26 -2.17 -11.40
N HIS A 64 -2.21 -1.40 -11.14
CA HIS A 64 -1.91 -0.92 -9.78
C HIS A 64 -2.69 0.34 -9.38
N VAL A 65 -3.43 0.95 -10.32
CA VAL A 65 -4.10 2.24 -10.11
C VAL A 65 -5.39 2.04 -9.31
N ALA A 66 -6.18 1.03 -9.67
CA ALA A 66 -7.44 0.74 -9.01
C ALA A 66 -7.28 0.46 -7.49
N PRO A 67 -6.33 -0.39 -7.04
CA PRO A 67 -6.07 -0.59 -5.61
C PRO A 67 -5.74 0.71 -4.86
N LEU A 68 -4.88 1.55 -5.43
CA LEU A 68 -4.49 2.80 -4.77
C LEU A 68 -5.64 3.81 -4.71
N LYS A 69 -6.46 3.91 -5.76
CA LYS A 69 -7.65 4.76 -5.74
C LYS A 69 -8.65 4.33 -4.68
N GLU A 70 -8.89 3.02 -4.57
CA GLU A 70 -9.76 2.46 -3.54
C GLU A 70 -9.24 2.82 -2.13
N LEU A 71 -7.93 2.73 -1.92
CA LEU A 71 -7.30 3.06 -0.65
C LEU A 71 -7.38 4.57 -0.33
N THR A 72 -7.07 5.46 -1.28
CA THR A 72 -6.99 6.91 -1.05
C THR A 72 -8.35 7.58 -0.91
N GLN A 73 -9.44 6.90 -1.31
CA GLN A 73 -10.82 7.35 -1.07
C GLN A 73 -11.30 7.13 0.37
N LEU A 74 -10.57 6.36 1.19
CA LEU A 74 -10.92 6.16 2.58
C LEU A 74 -10.84 7.46 3.38
N LYS A 75 -11.92 7.77 4.10
CA LYS A 75 -11.93 8.86 5.07
C LYS A 75 -11.17 8.45 6.34
N VAL A 76 -9.85 8.65 6.34
CA VAL A 76 -8.95 8.37 7.48
C VAL A 76 -8.16 9.63 7.81
N LYS A 77 -8.09 9.96 9.11
CA LYS A 77 -7.24 11.04 9.58
C LYS A 77 -5.80 10.53 9.69
N THR A 78 -4.94 11.02 8.80
CA THR A 78 -3.50 10.78 8.79
C THR A 78 -2.75 12.10 9.00
N THR A 79 -1.49 12.02 9.43
CA THR A 79 -0.66 13.21 9.62
C THR A 79 -0.10 13.77 8.31
N ARG A 80 -0.12 12.97 7.22
CA ARG A 80 0.18 13.42 5.85
C ARG A 80 -0.98 13.12 4.90
N PRO A 81 -1.22 13.92 3.85
CA PRO A 81 -2.32 13.70 2.93
C PRO A 81 -2.20 12.36 2.18
N LEU A 82 -3.27 11.56 2.14
CA LEU A 82 -3.26 10.25 1.47
C LEU A 82 -2.91 10.32 -0.03
N ARG A 83 -3.23 11.44 -0.69
CA ARG A 83 -2.90 11.65 -2.11
C ARG A 83 -1.41 11.55 -2.40
N THR A 84 -0.53 11.77 -1.42
CA THR A 84 0.92 11.61 -1.63
C THR A 84 1.34 10.15 -1.84
N ILE A 85 0.49 9.17 -1.50
CA ILE A 85 0.72 7.75 -1.80
C ILE A 85 0.74 7.51 -3.31
N GLU A 86 -0.04 8.28 -4.09
CA GLU A 86 -0.05 8.14 -5.57
C GLU A 86 1.31 8.49 -6.19
N ASN A 87 2.06 9.40 -5.56
CA ASN A 87 3.40 9.78 -6.03
C ASN A 87 4.39 8.58 -5.96
N LEU A 88 4.18 7.66 -5.01
CA LEU A 88 4.99 6.45 -4.88
C LEU A 88 4.88 5.55 -6.11
N ARG A 89 3.75 5.59 -6.83
CA ARG A 89 3.57 4.81 -8.06
C ARG A 89 4.54 5.22 -9.15
N ASN A 90 4.68 6.52 -9.36
CA ASN A 90 5.58 7.07 -10.37
C ASN A 90 7.04 6.79 -9.98
N LEU A 91 7.36 6.95 -8.70
CA LEU A 91 8.69 6.65 -8.20
C LEU A 91 9.04 5.16 -8.33
N ARG A 92 8.14 4.25 -7.94
CA ARG A 92 8.31 2.80 -8.14
C ARG A 92 8.46 2.45 -9.62
N HIS A 93 7.71 3.11 -10.50
CA HIS A 93 7.85 2.92 -11.94
C HIS A 93 9.25 3.32 -12.42
N ASN A 94 9.75 4.49 -12.01
CA ASN A 94 11.10 4.94 -12.36
C ASN A 94 12.19 3.99 -11.83
N ILE A 95 12.05 3.51 -10.59
CA ILE A 95 12.99 2.54 -9.99
C ILE A 95 13.03 1.25 -10.82
N ASN A 96 11.86 0.73 -11.21
CA ASN A 96 11.78 -0.58 -11.85
C ASN A 96 12.13 -0.58 -13.34
N TYR A 97 11.81 0.50 -14.05
CA TYR A 97 11.88 0.51 -15.52
C TYR A 97 12.88 1.52 -16.08
N ASN A 98 13.27 2.53 -15.29
CA ASN A 98 14.12 3.64 -15.77
C ASN A 98 15.49 3.68 -15.09
N GLY A 99 15.86 2.64 -14.32
CA GLY A 99 17.15 2.56 -13.62
C GLY A 99 17.34 3.62 -12.52
N TYR A 100 16.25 4.24 -12.05
CA TYR A 100 16.33 5.31 -11.06
C TYR A 100 16.75 4.76 -9.69
N ALA A 101 17.77 5.38 -9.09
CA ALA A 101 18.20 5.11 -7.73
C ALA A 101 17.68 6.22 -6.80
N PRO A 102 16.77 5.93 -5.84
CA PRO A 102 16.30 6.93 -4.90
C PRO A 102 17.43 7.39 -3.99
N THR A 103 17.45 8.70 -3.71
CA THR A 103 18.36 9.28 -2.73
C THR A 103 17.99 8.84 -1.31
N ILE A 104 18.95 8.95 -0.39
CA ILE A 104 18.71 8.74 1.05
C ILE A 104 17.63 9.70 1.57
N ALA A 105 17.60 10.94 1.07
CA ALA A 105 16.60 11.95 1.46
C ALA A 105 15.18 11.54 1.03
N GLU A 106 14.99 11.13 -0.23
CA GLU A 106 13.70 10.62 -0.72
C GLU A 106 13.27 9.37 0.04
N THR A 107 14.20 8.44 0.27
CA THR A 107 13.92 7.21 1.03
C THR A 107 13.42 7.53 2.44
N ASN A 108 14.04 8.50 3.11
CA ASN A 108 13.61 8.96 4.43
C ASN A 108 12.24 9.67 4.40
N ASP A 109 11.95 10.47 3.38
CA ASP A 109 10.62 11.08 3.23
C ASP A 109 9.53 10.01 3.07
N ILE A 110 9.82 8.95 2.30
CA ILE A 110 8.89 7.85 2.04
C ILE A 110 8.69 6.99 3.28
N LEU A 111 9.74 6.75 4.06
CA LEU A 111 9.63 6.12 5.38
C LEU A 111 8.78 6.96 6.33
N ASN A 112 8.95 8.28 6.33
CA ASN A 112 8.11 9.18 7.11
C ASN A 112 6.64 9.12 6.66
N LEU A 113 6.39 9.13 5.35
CA LEU A 113 5.05 8.96 4.79
C LEU A 113 4.40 7.65 5.24
N ALA A 114 5.14 6.53 5.17
CA ALA A 114 4.67 5.22 5.61
C ALA A 114 4.27 5.26 7.09
N ARG A 115 5.11 5.81 7.97
CA ARG A 115 4.82 5.95 9.40
C ARG A 115 3.60 6.83 9.69
N CYS A 116 3.39 7.86 8.88
CA CYS A 116 2.26 8.80 9.03
C CYS A 116 0.91 8.21 8.59
N CYS A 117 0.92 7.31 7.62
CA CYS A 117 -0.30 6.91 6.91
C CYS A 117 -0.65 5.43 7.06
N PHE A 118 0.33 4.53 7.19
CA PHE A 118 0.09 3.10 7.02
C PHE A 118 -0.78 2.50 8.11
N GLU A 119 -0.44 2.72 9.40
CA GLU A 119 -1.19 2.11 10.49
C GLU A 119 -2.65 2.59 10.56
N PRO A 120 -2.97 3.90 10.47
CA PRO A 120 -4.36 4.36 10.41
C PRO A 120 -5.14 3.76 9.23
N LEU A 121 -4.51 3.64 8.06
CA LEU A 121 -5.12 3.03 6.88
C LEU A 121 -5.35 1.53 7.09
N ALA A 122 -4.35 0.79 7.52
CA ALA A 122 -4.45 -0.65 7.77
C ALA A 122 -5.58 -0.96 8.76
N LYS A 123 -5.68 -0.21 9.87
CA LYS A 123 -6.80 -0.33 10.82
C LYS A 123 -8.17 -0.12 10.16
N LYS A 124 -8.29 0.91 9.31
CA LYS A 124 -9.55 1.19 8.59
C LYS A 124 -9.88 0.08 7.58
N VAL A 125 -8.89 -0.40 6.84
CA VAL A 125 -9.04 -1.49 5.86
C VAL A 125 -9.47 -2.78 6.54
N TRP A 126 -8.82 -3.16 7.65
CA TRP A 126 -9.22 -4.31 8.46
C TRP A 126 -10.67 -4.22 8.95
N LYS A 127 -11.10 -3.02 9.40
CA LYS A 127 -12.50 -2.80 9.79
C LYS A 127 -13.46 -3.05 8.63
N ASN A 128 -13.13 -2.56 7.44
CA ASN A 128 -13.96 -2.75 6.24
C ASN A 128 -13.99 -4.20 5.74
N ILE A 129 -12.90 -4.95 5.90
CA ILE A 129 -12.83 -6.36 5.47
C ILE A 129 -13.63 -7.26 6.43
N LYS A 130 -13.55 -6.97 7.74
CA LYS A 130 -14.19 -7.77 8.79
C LYS A 130 -15.65 -7.41 9.05
N SER A 131 -16.12 -6.22 8.64
CA SER A 131 -17.54 -5.91 8.68
C SER A 131 -18.29 -6.85 7.74
N GLU A 132 -19.35 -7.48 8.24
CA GLU A 132 -20.31 -8.18 7.38
C GLU A 132 -20.84 -7.20 6.34
N SER A 133 -20.98 -7.66 5.11
CA SER A 133 -21.64 -6.91 4.04
C SER A 133 -23.12 -6.78 4.39
N GLY A 134 -23.45 -5.86 5.28
CA GLY A 134 -24.81 -5.57 5.74
C GLY A 134 -25.06 -4.07 5.67
N ASP A 135 -25.54 -3.64 4.52
CA ASP A 135 -26.54 -2.59 4.31
C ASP A 135 -27.20 -2.84 2.94
#